data_AF-A0A3M5T5K7-F1
#
_entry.id   AF-A0A3M5T5K7-F1
#
_cell.length_a   1.000
_cell.length_b   1.000
_cell.length_c   1.000
_cell.angle_alpha   90.00
_cell.angle_beta   90.00
_cell.angle_gamma   90.00
#
_symmetry.space_group_name_H-M   'P 1'
#
loop_
_entity.id
_entity.type
_entity.pdbx_description
1 polymer ?
#
loop_
_entity_poly.entity_id
_entity_poly.type
_entity_poly.pdbx_seq_one_letter_code
_entity_poly.pdbx_strand_id
1 'polypeptide(L)' 'MASPGHCANLMNPMFTEMGTAYATGSNTDYGIYWTMLFGAP' A
#
# COMPACT_ATOMS: atom_id res chain seq x y z
N MET A 1 11.14 -4.87 -0.67
CA MET A 1 11.63 -3.60 -1.27
C MET A 1 12.05 -3.71 -2.75
N ALA A 2 11.69 -4.78 -3.48
CA ALA A 2 12.17 -5.00 -4.86
C ALA A 2 11.45 -4.15 -5.94
N SER A 3 10.61 -3.20 -5.53
CA SER A 3 9.99 -2.21 -6.42
C SER A 3 10.48 -0.82 -6.01
N PRO A 4 11.21 -0.11 -6.89
CA PRO A 4 11.70 1.24 -6.60
C PRO A 4 10.58 2.21 -6.21
N GLY A 5 9.43 2.15 -6.88
CA GLY A 5 8.30 3.04 -6.58
C GLY A 5 7.69 2.78 -5.20
N HIS A 6 7.52 1.52 -4.80
CA HIS A 6 7.03 1.19 -3.47
C HIS A 6 8.02 1.62 -2.37
N CYS A 7 9.32 1.43 -2.62
CA CYS A 7 10.38 1.87 -1.70
C CYS A 7 10.34 3.39 -1.50
N ALA A 8 10.21 4.16 -2.58
CA ALA A 8 10.13 5.62 -2.52
C ALA A 8 8.97 6.11 -1.64
N ASN A 9 7.78 5.51 -1.79
CA ASN A 9 6.62 5.87 -0.95
C ASN A 9 6.84 5.52 0.53
N LEU A 10 7.39 4.33 0.80
CA LEU A 10 7.58 3.82 2.18
C LEU A 10 8.69 4.56 2.95
N MET A 11 9.70 5.04 2.24
CA MET A 11 10.83 5.76 2.83
C MET A 11 10.66 7.28 2.82
N ASN A 12 9.54 7.80 2.29
CA ASN A 12 9.32 9.24 2.17
C ASN A 12 9.02 9.86 3.56
N PRO A 13 9.91 10.70 4.10
CA PRO A 13 9.74 11.27 5.44
C PRO A 13 8.61 12.32 5.51
N MET A 14 8.03 12.74 4.37
CA MET A 14 6.91 13.68 4.36
C MET A 14 5.61 13.04 4.85
N PHE A 15 5.49 11.72 4.79
CA PHE A 15 4.31 11.03 5.30
C PHE A 15 4.53 10.62 6.75
N THR A 16 3.58 10.95 7.61
CA THR A 16 3.60 10.59 9.04
C THR A 16 2.42 9.69 9.42
N GLU A 17 1.50 9.46 8.49
CA GLU A 17 0.32 8.62 8.66
C GLU A 17 0.29 7.53 7.60
N MET A 18 -0.20 6.36 7.97
CA MET A 18 -0.41 5.25 7.04
C MET A 18 -1.73 4.53 7.32
N GLY A 19 -2.43 4.19 6.24
CA GLY A 19 -3.63 3.36 6.27
C GLY A 19 -3.45 2.18 5.32
N THR A 20 -3.86 0.99 5.75
CA THR A 20 -3.88 -0.20 4.90
C THR A 20 -5.23 -0.87 4.98
N ALA A 21 -5.70 -1.39 3.86
CA ALA A 21 -6.91 -2.18 3.78
C ALA A 21 -6.71 -3.33 2.80
N TYR A 22 -7.54 -4.35 2.93
CA TYR A 22 -7.60 -5.43 1.95
C TYR A 22 -9.05 -5.81 1.64
N ALA A 23 -9.23 -6.41 0.46
CA ALA A 23 -10.47 -7.04 0.05
C ALA A 23 -10.17 -8.43 -0.52
N THR A 24 -11.12 -9.35 -0.37
CA THR A 24 -11.02 -10.71 -0.92
C THR A 24 -12.11 -10.95 -1.97
N GLY A 25 -11.85 -11.85 -2.92
CA GLY A 25 -12.82 -12.21 -3.95
C GLY A 25 -12.52 -13.56 -4.59
N SER A 26 -13.50 -14.47 -4.56
CA SER A 26 -13.35 -15.85 -5.06
C SER A 26 -13.18 -15.96 -6.57
N ASN A 27 -13.54 -14.93 -7.34
CA ASN A 27 -13.44 -14.88 -8.80
C ASN A 27 -12.46 -13.76 -9.26
N THR A 28 -11.33 -13.63 -8.58
CA THR A 28 -10.31 -12.62 -8.89
C THR A 28 -8.95 -13.29 -9.10
N ASP A 29 -8.07 -12.67 -9.89
CA ASP A 29 -6.80 -13.27 -10.28
C ASP A 29 -5.88 -13.61 -9.09
N TYR A 30 -5.95 -12.81 -8.02
CA TYR A 30 -5.04 -12.91 -6.88
C TYR A 30 -5.73 -13.28 -5.55
N GLY A 31 -7.07 -13.37 -5.52
CA GLY A 31 -7.87 -13.75 -4.36
C GLY A 31 -7.94 -12.71 -3.23
N ILE A 32 -6.85 -11.96 -3.01
CA ILE A 32 -6.72 -10.87 -2.03
C ILE A 32 -6.03 -9.68 -2.70
N TYR A 33 -6.59 -8.49 -2.51
CA TYR A 33 -6.01 -7.23 -2.95
C TYR A 33 -5.75 -6.35 -1.74
N TRP A 34 -4.53 -5.83 -1.66
CA TRP A 34 -4.10 -4.90 -0.64
C TRP A 34 -4.02 -3.49 -1.23
N THR A 35 -4.42 -2.50 -0.45
CA THR A 35 -4.13 -1.10 -0.73
C THR A 35 -3.50 -0.46 0.49
N MET A 36 -2.58 0.46 0.24
CA MET A 36 -1.90 1.24 1.26
C MET A 36 -1.92 2.71 0.83
N LEU A 37 -2.36 3.58 1.73
CA LEU A 37 -2.30 5.03 1.59
C LEU A 37 -1.33 5.61 2.60
N PHE A 38 -0.63 6.66 2.19
CA PHE A 38 0.24 7.46 3.04
C PHE A 38 -0.29 8.89 3.08
N GLY A 39 -0.22 9.51 4.26
CA GLY A 39 -0.74 10.85 4.52
C GLY A 39 0.15 11.66 5.45
N ALA A 40 -0.17 12.92 5.58
CA ALA A 40 0.39 13.86 6.54
C ALA A 40 -0.77 14.74 7.07
N PRO A 41 -0.69 15.24 8.33
CA PRO A 41 -1.71 16.09 8.95
C PRO A 41 -2.09 17.34 8.15
#